data_AF-A0A7K1A9K2-F1
#
_entry.id   AF-A0A7K1A9K2-F1
#
_cell.length_a   1.000
_cell.length_b   1.000
_cell.length_c   1.000
_cell.angle_alpha   90.00
_cell.angle_beta   90.00
_cell.angle_gamma   90.00
#
_symmetry.space_group_name_H-M   'P 1'
#
loop_
_entity.id
_entity.type
_entity.pdbx_description
1 polymer ?
#
loop_
_entity_poly.entity_id
_entity_poly.type
_entity_poly.pdbx_seq_one_letter_code
_entity_poly.pdbx_strand_id
1 'polypeptide(L)' 'KGSMGFNAATGEMVDLLKAGVIAPAKVTRAALQNAASIAALLLTTEALIADKPDDGGGAAAAAAAMGGMGGMGGMM' A
#
# COMPACT_ATOMS: atom_id res chain seq x y z
N LYS A 1 23.38 -25.02 9.48
CA LYS A 1 22.13 -25.79 9.75
C LYS A 1 20.97 -24.93 9.27
N GLY A 2 20.04 -25.45 8.46
CA GLY A 2 18.90 -24.67 7.91
C GLY A 2 18.96 -24.33 6.42
N SER A 3 19.86 -24.95 5.64
CA SER A 3 19.97 -24.72 4.19
C SER A 3 19.05 -25.60 3.35
N MET A 4 18.53 -26.70 3.90
CA MET A 4 17.58 -27.56 3.20
C MET A 4 16.23 -26.87 3.07
N GLY A 5 15.72 -26.78 1.85
CA GLY A 5 14.42 -26.18 1.56
C GLY A 5 13.92 -26.53 0.16
N PHE A 6 12.73 -26.05 -0.16
CA PHE A 6 12.08 -26.31 -1.44
C PHE A 6 12.53 -25.29 -2.49
N ASN A 7 13.10 -25.76 -3.60
CA ASN A 7 13.40 -24.91 -4.74
C ASN A 7 12.17 -24.85 -5.66
N ALA A 8 11.47 -23.71 -5.65
CA ALA A 8 10.25 -23.52 -6.42
C ALA A 8 10.45 -23.56 -7.95
N ALA A 9 11.67 -23.33 -8.46
CA ALA A 9 11.96 -23.39 -9.89
C ALA A 9 12.07 -24.85 -10.40
N THR A 10 12.49 -25.79 -9.56
CA THR A 10 12.68 -27.20 -9.93
C THR A 10 11.65 -28.13 -9.30
N GLY A 11 10.98 -27.68 -8.23
CA GLY A 11 10.01 -28.49 -7.48
C GLY A 11 10.64 -29.49 -6.52
N GLU A 12 11.92 -29.34 -6.18
CA GLU A 12 12.68 -30.33 -5.40
C GLU A 12 13.12 -29.81 -4.03
N MET A 13 13.28 -30.73 -3.07
CA MET A 13 13.86 -30.44 -1.76
C MET A 13 15.38 -30.56 -1.83
N VAL A 14 16.09 -29.44 -1.76
CA VAL A 14 17.54 -29.36 -1.97
C VAL A 14 18.21 -28.46 -0.92
N ASP A 15 19.54 -28.45 -0.90
CA ASP A 15 20.29 -27.41 -0.19
C ASP A 15 20.23 -26.10 -1.01
N LEU A 16 19.42 -25.14 -0.55
CA LEU A 16 19.16 -23.88 -1.23
C LEU A 16 20.40 -22.99 -1.31
N LEU A 17 21.30 -23.08 -0.33
CA LEU A 17 22.57 -22.35 -0.34
C LEU A 17 23.48 -22.86 -1.47
N LYS A 18 23.60 -24.18 -1.63
CA LYS A 18 24.36 -24.78 -2.75
C LYS A 18 23.71 -24.53 -4.10
N ALA A 19 22.38 -24.49 -4.16
CA ALA A 19 21.61 -24.18 -5.35
C ALA A 19 21.66 -22.68 -5.75
N GLY A 20 22.29 -21.82 -4.95
CA GLY A 20 22.38 -20.38 -5.21
C GLY A 20 21.09 -19.60 -4.91
N VAL A 21 20.10 -20.24 -4.29
CA VAL A 21 18.85 -19.60 -3.85
C VAL A 21 19.08 -18.96 -2.49
N ILE A 22 19.64 -17.75 -2.50
CA ILE A 22 20.08 -17.03 -1.30
C ILE A 22 19.37 -15.67 -1.18
N ALA A 23 19.10 -15.26 0.06
CA ALA A 23 18.59 -13.93 0.36
C ALA A 23 19.48 -13.25 1.41
N PRO A 24 19.78 -11.94 1.30
CA PRO A 24 20.53 -11.23 2.32
C PRO A 24 19.80 -11.25 3.67
N ALA A 25 20.51 -11.51 4.76
CA ALA A 25 19.92 -11.59 6.10
C ALA A 25 19.11 -10.34 6.48
N LYS A 26 19.55 -9.15 6.04
CA LYS A 26 18.83 -7.88 6.26
C LYS A 26 17.43 -7.88 5.63
N VAL A 27 17.25 -8.51 4.47
CA VAL A 27 15.95 -8.55 3.77
C VAL A 27 14.96 -9.34 4.61
N THR A 28 15.29 -10.58 4.97
CA THR A 28 14.38 -11.44 5.77
C THR A 28 14.11 -10.83 7.15
N ARG A 29 15.13 -10.29 7.81
CA ARG A 29 14.97 -9.64 9.13
C ARG A 29 14.06 -8.42 9.05
N ALA A 30 14.31 -7.52 8.10
CA ALA A 30 13.52 -6.29 7.95
C ALA A 30 12.07 -6.62 7.57
N ALA A 31 11.86 -7.58 6.67
CA ALA A 31 10.52 -8.03 6.29
C ALA A 31 9.72 -8.53 7.50
N LEU A 32 10.32 -9.41 8.32
CA LEU A 32 9.67 -9.94 9.52
C LEU A 32 9.39 -8.85 10.56
N GLN A 33 10.37 -7.96 10.81
CA GLN A 33 10.23 -6.89 11.78
C GLN A 33 9.15 -5.88 11.37
N ASN A 34 9.09 -5.49 10.10
CA ASN A 34 8.08 -4.55 9.60
C ASN A 34 6.68 -5.19 9.63
N ALA A 35 6.57 -6.47 9.25
CA ALA A 35 5.31 -7.20 9.33
C ALA A 35 4.82 -7.30 10.79
N ALA A 36 5.69 -7.66 11.72
CA ALA A 36 5.36 -7.71 13.14
C ALA A 36 4.97 -6.33 13.68
N SER A 37 5.63 -5.25 13.24
CA SER A 37 5.31 -3.89 13.66
C SER A 37 3.91 -3.46 13.23
N ILE A 38 3.52 -3.70 11.97
CA ILE A 38 2.16 -3.38 11.50
C ILE A 38 1.12 -4.28 12.17
N ALA A 39 1.41 -5.58 12.32
CA ALA A 39 0.52 -6.51 13.00
C ALA A 39 0.27 -6.08 14.45
N ALA A 40 1.32 -5.68 15.19
CA ALA A 40 1.19 -5.17 16.55
C ALA A 40 0.32 -3.90 16.59
N LEU A 41 0.56 -2.93 15.71
CA LEU A 41 -0.25 -1.72 15.61
C LEU A 41 -1.73 -2.06 15.41
N LEU A 42 -2.05 -2.93 14.45
CA LEU A 42 -3.43 -3.30 14.13
C LEU A 42 -4.10 -4.04 15.30
N LEU A 43 -3.40 -4.97 15.94
CA LEU A 43 -3.93 -5.74 17.07
C LEU A 43 -4.26 -4.88 18.29
N THR A 44 -3.56 -3.76 18.48
CA THR A 44 -3.80 -2.83 19.60
C THR A 44 -4.68 -1.63 19.22
N THR A 45 -5.17 -1.58 17.98
CA THR A 45 -6.05 -0.49 17.51
C THR A 45 -7.50 -0.89 17.70
N GLU A 46 -8.17 -0.28 18.70
CA GLU A 46 -9.57 -0.58 19.03
C GLU A 46 -10.60 0.07 18.08
N ALA A 47 -10.22 1.15 17.38
CA ALA A 47 -11.11 1.86 16.46
C ALA A 47 -10.35 2.43 15.26
N LEU A 48 -10.97 2.33 14.08
CA LEU A 48 -10.53 2.97 12.84
C LEU A 48 -11.65 3.89 12.37
N ILE A 49 -11.36 5.18 12.28
CA ILE A 49 -12.29 6.20 11.78
C ILE A 49 -11.86 6.57 10.37
N ALA A 50 -12.81 6.53 9.44
CA ALA A 50 -12.60 6.94 8.05
C ALA A 50 -13.71 7.90 7.63
N ASP A 51 -13.36 8.86 6.77
CA ASP A 51 -14.34 9.76 6.16
C ASP A 51 -15.27 8.97 5.23
N LYS A 52 -16.54 9.38 5.18
CA LYS A 52 -17.49 8.83 4.21
C LYS A 52 -16.98 9.16 2.80
N PRO A 53 -17.02 8.21 1.83
CA PRO A 53 -16.77 8.52 0.43
C PRO A 53 -17.63 9.70 -0.03
N ASP A 54 -17.02 10.68 -0.69
CA ASP A 54 -17.74 11.80 -1.29
C ASP A 54 -18.52 11.29 -2.51
N ASP A 55 -19.82 11.58 -2.59
CA ASP A 55 -20.69 11.19 -3.71
C ASP A 55 -20.35 11.99 -4.99
N GLY A 56 -19.40 12.92 -4.92
CA GLY A 56 -18.84 13.65 -6.04
C GLY A 56 -19.60 14.93 -6.33
N GLY A 57 -19.00 16.07 -5.95
CA GLY A 57 -19.35 17.33 -6.60
C GLY A 57 -19.00 18.62 -5.85
N GLY A 58 -18.72 18.63 -4.56
CA GLY A 58 -18.59 19.89 -3.81
C GLY A 58 -17.47 20.81 -4.32
N ALA A 59 -16.26 20.27 -4.48
CA ALA A 59 -15.10 21.08 -4.87
C ALA A 59 -15.09 21.46 -6.37
N ALA A 60 -15.48 20.53 -7.25
CA ALA A 60 -15.54 20.80 -8.70
C ALA A 60 -16.75 21.67 -9.09
N ALA A 61 -17.91 21.49 -8.44
CA ALA A 61 -19.08 22.33 -8.68
C ALA A 61 -18.91 23.73 -8.09
N ALA A 62 -18.22 23.88 -6.95
CA ALA A 62 -17.89 25.19 -6.39
C ALA A 62 -16.94 25.99 -7.31
N ALA A 63 -15.95 25.32 -7.93
CA ALA A 63 -15.06 25.95 -8.90
C ALA A 63 -15.79 26.35 -10.19
N ALA A 64 -16.73 25.53 -10.68
CA ALA A 64 -17.57 25.85 -11.85
C ALA A 64 -18.55 27.01 -11.56
N ALA A 65 -19.10 27.08 -10.35
CA ALA A 65 -20.01 28.16 -9.93
C ALA A 65 -19.32 29.52 -9.83
N MET A 66 -18.03 29.57 -9.47
CA MET A 66 -17.25 30.82 -9.44
C MET A 66 -16.72 31.26 -10.80
N GLY A 67 -16.60 30.36 -11.77
CA GLY A 67 -16.13 30.67 -13.13
C GLY A 67 -17.21 31.20 -14.08
N GLY A 68 -18.49 31.10 -13.70
CA GLY A 68 -19.64 31.42 -14.58
C GLY A 68 -20.18 32.84 -14.51
N MET A 69 -19.75 33.68 -13.56
CA MET A 69 -20.29 35.04 -13.36
C MET A 69 -19.58 36.12 -14.20
N GLY A 70 -19.04 35.75 -15.37
CA GLY A 70 -18.23 36.65 -16.20
C GLY A 70 -18.89 37.13 -17.51
N GLY A 71 -20.14 36.76 -17.79
CA GLY A 71 -20.69 36.86 -19.15
C GLY A 71 -22.11 37.39 -19.24
N MET A 72 -22.45 38.51 -18.58
CA MET A 72 -23.71 39.21 -18.86
C MET A 72 -23.55 40.72 -18.66
N GLY A 73 -23.07 41.40 -19.70
CA GLY A 73 -22.87 42.85 -19.66
C GLY A 73 -22.46 43.44 -21.00
N GLY A 74 -23.10 43.00 -22.09
CA GLY A 74 -23.03 43.64 -23.40
C GLY A 74 -24.43 43.99 -23.88
N MET A 75 -25.01 45.08 -23.39
CA MET A 75 -26.12 45.81 -24.02
C MET A 75 -26.32 47.16 -23.30
N MET A 76 -26.05 48.26 -24.02
CA MET A 76 -26.21 49.70 -23.71
C MET A 76 -25.02 50.41 -23.06
#